data_AF-A0A0F8YE72-F1
#
_entry.id   AF-A0A0F8YE72-F1
#
_cell.length_a   1.000
_cell.length_b   1.000
_cell.length_c   1.000
_cell.angle_alpha   90.00
_cell.angle_beta   90.00
_cell.angle_gamma   90.00
#
_symmetry.space_group_name_H-M   'P 1'
#
loop_
_entity.id
_entity.type
_entity.pdbx_description
1 polymer ?
#
loop_
_entity_poly.entity_id
_entity_poly.type
_entity_poly.pdbx_seq_one_letter_code
_entity_poly.pdbx_strand_id
1 'polypeptide(L)'
;MENRKWMRNATALVLLLLVVVTGCTKGNRTDADPLPSWQEGPAKAAILEFVAAVTDENGKDYVKLAERIATFDNDGTLWSEHPMYFQLFFVMDRIKVLAPQHPEWLEKQRIKAI
;
A
#
# COMPACT_ATOMS: atom_id res chain seq x y z
N MET A 1 -50.45 -0.71 45.85
CA MET A 1 -48.97 -0.65 45.89
C MET A 1 -48.30 -1.55 44.85
N GLU A 2 -49.00 -2.56 44.33
CA GLU A 2 -48.50 -3.58 43.38
C GLU A 2 -48.30 -3.06 41.95
N ASN A 3 -49.25 -2.28 41.42
CA ASN A 3 -49.20 -1.70 40.07
C ASN A 3 -47.98 -0.78 39.85
N ARG A 4 -47.52 -0.10 40.92
CA ARG A 4 -46.37 0.80 40.86
C ARG A 4 -45.03 0.03 40.77
N LYS A 5 -44.98 -1.20 41.27
CA LYS A 5 -43.81 -2.10 41.12
C LYS A 5 -43.76 -2.69 39.72
N TRP A 6 -44.91 -3.10 39.17
CA TRP A 6 -45.01 -3.62 37.79
C TRP A 6 -44.58 -2.58 36.75
N MET A 7 -45.06 -1.34 36.87
CA MET A 7 -44.67 -0.25 35.97
C MET A 7 -43.17 0.10 36.05
N ARG A 8 -42.57 0.03 37.24
CA ARG A 8 -41.12 0.26 37.45
C ARG A 8 -40.25 -0.84 36.85
N ASN A 9 -40.69 -2.08 36.95
CA ASN A 9 -39.97 -3.21 36.37
C ASN A 9 -40.12 -3.23 34.84
N ALA A 10 -41.30 -2.90 34.33
CA ALA A 10 -41.55 -2.76 32.89
C ALA A 10 -40.74 -1.61 32.27
N THR A 11 -40.64 -0.46 32.94
CA THR A 11 -39.77 0.65 32.49
C THR A 11 -38.29 0.30 32.55
N ALA A 12 -37.83 -0.40 33.59
CA ALA A 12 -36.45 -0.87 33.67
C ALA A 12 -36.10 -1.88 32.55
N LEU A 13 -37.02 -2.79 32.22
CA LEU A 13 -36.87 -3.75 31.11
C LEU A 13 -36.82 -3.07 29.74
N VAL A 14 -37.69 -2.07 29.51
CA VAL A 14 -37.68 -1.29 28.26
C VAL A 14 -36.40 -0.47 28.11
N LEU A 15 -35.92 0.14 29.19
CA LEU A 15 -34.64 0.87 29.20
C LEU A 15 -33.44 -0.07 28.97
N LEU A 16 -33.45 -1.27 29.55
CA LEU A 16 -32.42 -2.28 29.34
C LEU A 16 -32.38 -2.78 27.89
N LEU A 17 -33.56 -3.01 27.28
CA LEU A 17 -33.66 -3.39 25.86
C LEU A 17 -33.16 -2.29 24.93
N LEU A 18 -33.46 -1.03 25.22
CA LEU A 18 -32.96 0.12 24.46
C LEU A 18 -31.43 0.24 24.52
N VAL A 19 -30.81 0.00 25.68
CA VAL A 19 -29.34 0.01 25.82
C VAL A 19 -28.68 -1.14 25.04
N VAL A 20 -29.28 -2.34 25.03
CA VAL A 20 -28.75 -3.49 24.29
C VAL A 20 -28.85 -3.31 22.78
N VAL A 21 -29.94 -2.71 22.27
CA VAL A 21 -30.11 -2.44 20.82
C VAL A 21 -29.16 -1.34 20.33
N THR A 22 -28.77 -0.40 21.19
CA THR A 22 -27.90 0.73 20.82
C THR A 22 -26.39 0.43 21.00
N GLY A 23 -26.03 -0.65 21.69
CA GLY A 23 -24.64 -1.04 21.98
C GLY A 23 -23.88 -1.73 20.84
N CYS A 24 -24.56 -2.07 19.74
CA CYS A 24 -23.98 -2.72 18.56
C CYS A 24 -23.88 -1.78 17.35
N THR A 25 -23.45 -0.53 17.55
CA THR A 25 -22.86 0.20 16.44
C THR A 25 -21.46 -0.38 16.21
N LYS A 26 -21.36 -1.37 15.31
CA LYS A 26 -20.08 -1.63 14.64
C LYS A 26 -19.67 -0.29 14.04
N GLY A 27 -18.69 0.38 14.65
CA GLY A 27 -18.17 1.62 14.11
C GLY A 27 -17.87 1.37 12.63
N ASN A 28 -18.43 2.20 11.75
CA ASN A 28 -18.03 2.22 10.36
C ASN A 28 -16.53 2.49 10.35
N ARG A 29 -15.73 1.43 10.30
CA ARG A 29 -14.39 1.51 9.73
C ARG A 29 -14.68 1.85 8.28
N THR A 30 -14.63 3.12 7.94
CA THR A 30 -14.32 3.50 6.57
C THR A 30 -12.96 2.88 6.34
N ASP A 31 -12.94 1.69 5.73
CA ASP A 31 -11.70 1.12 5.25
C ASP A 31 -11.14 2.21 4.33
N ALA A 32 -10.07 2.86 4.79
CA ALA A 32 -9.49 3.95 4.03
C ALA A 32 -9.15 3.38 2.67
N ASP A 33 -9.45 4.12 1.59
CA ASP A 33 -9.10 3.68 0.24
C ASP A 33 -7.65 3.19 0.27
N PRO A 34 -7.40 1.89 0.02
CA PRO A 34 -6.08 1.30 0.22
C PRO A 34 -5.05 1.84 -0.77
N LEU A 35 -5.49 2.48 -1.86
CA LEU A 35 -4.65 3.04 -2.91
C LEU A 35 -5.09 4.49 -3.25
N PRO A 36 -4.98 5.44 -2.30
CA PRO A 36 -5.60 6.76 -2.42
C PRO A 36 -4.88 7.67 -3.43
N SER A 37 -3.64 7.34 -3.80
CA SER A 37 -2.86 8.05 -4.83
C SER A 37 -3.02 7.45 -6.23
N TRP A 38 -3.80 6.37 -6.38
CA TRP A 38 -4.06 5.74 -7.68
C TRP A 38 -5.29 6.36 -8.34
N GLN A 39 -5.19 6.65 -9.64
CA GLN A 39 -6.35 7.04 -10.43
C GLN A 39 -7.36 5.89 -10.49
N GLU A 40 -8.64 6.24 -10.46
CA GLU A 40 -9.70 5.27 -10.74
C GLU A 40 -9.59 4.76 -12.18
N GLY A 41 -9.62 3.45 -12.36
CA GLY A 41 -9.44 2.84 -13.66
C GLY A 41 -9.05 1.36 -13.61
N PRO A 42 -8.83 0.74 -14.78
CA PRO A 42 -8.61 -0.70 -14.89
C PRO A 42 -7.37 -1.18 -14.12
N ALA A 43 -6.33 -0.36 -14.01
CA ALA A 43 -5.12 -0.73 -13.26
C ALA A 43 -5.37 -0.87 -11.76
N LYS A 44 -5.98 0.15 -11.12
CA LYS A 44 -6.34 0.11 -9.69
C LYS A 44 -7.29 -1.04 -9.40
N ALA A 45 -8.31 -1.22 -10.24
CA ALA A 45 -9.28 -2.32 -10.10
C ALA A 45 -8.60 -3.69 -10.18
N ALA A 46 -7.73 -3.91 -11.17
CA ALA A 46 -7.02 -5.18 -11.34
C ALA A 46 -6.10 -5.49 -10.16
N ILE A 47 -5.39 -4.49 -9.60
CA ILE A 47 -4.55 -4.69 -8.43
C ILE A 47 -5.39 -5.13 -7.22
N LEU A 48 -6.49 -4.44 -6.95
CA LEU A 48 -7.36 -4.74 -5.80
C LEU A 48 -8.02 -6.11 -5.94
N GLU A 49 -8.54 -6.44 -7.12
CA GLU A 49 -9.14 -7.74 -7.41
C GLU A 49 -8.12 -8.87 -7.29
N PHE A 50 -6.93 -8.70 -7.87
CA PHE A 50 -5.86 -9.70 -7.79
C PHE A 50 -5.43 -9.95 -6.34
N VAL A 51 -5.15 -8.88 -5.59
CA VAL A 51 -4.76 -9.00 -4.17
C VAL A 51 -5.86 -9.68 -3.36
N ALA A 52 -7.13 -9.30 -3.54
CA ALA A 52 -8.25 -9.95 -2.86
C ALA A 52 -8.34 -11.45 -3.20
N ALA A 53 -8.23 -11.81 -4.48
CA ALA A 53 -8.33 -13.20 -4.94
C ALA A 53 -7.21 -14.10 -4.39
N VAL A 54 -5.96 -13.62 -4.40
CA VAL A 54 -4.81 -14.43 -3.96
C VAL A 54 -4.64 -14.47 -2.43
N THR A 55 -5.38 -13.64 -1.69
CA THR A 55 -5.31 -13.57 -0.22
C THR A 55 -6.51 -14.20 0.50
N ASP A 56 -7.59 -14.53 -0.21
CA ASP A 56 -8.71 -15.30 0.36
C ASP A 56 -8.30 -16.76 0.59
N GLU A 57 -8.10 -17.15 1.85
CA GLU A 57 -7.70 -18.51 2.25
C GLU A 57 -8.69 -19.60 1.84
N ASN A 58 -9.95 -19.24 1.56
CA ASN A 58 -10.98 -20.17 1.10
C ASN A 58 -11.19 -20.10 -0.43
N GLY A 59 -10.49 -19.18 -1.10
CA GLY A 59 -10.61 -18.90 -2.51
C GLY A 59 -9.84 -19.89 -3.39
N LYS A 60 -10.34 -20.10 -4.61
CA LYS A 60 -9.69 -20.99 -5.59
C LYS A 60 -8.33 -20.49 -6.07
N ASP A 61 -8.09 -19.18 -5.99
CA ASP A 61 -6.87 -18.51 -6.46
C ASP A 61 -5.89 -18.22 -5.31
N TYR A 62 -6.15 -18.75 -4.11
CA TYR A 62 -5.33 -18.54 -2.91
C TYR A 62 -3.86 -18.88 -3.16
N VAL A 63 -2.97 -17.94 -2.81
CA VAL A 63 -1.52 -18.13 -2.80
C VAL A 63 -1.03 -18.14 -1.35
N LYS A 64 -0.24 -19.15 -0.98
CA LYS A 64 0.34 -19.24 0.36
C LYS A 64 1.19 -18.01 0.66
N LEU A 65 1.18 -17.53 1.91
CA LEU A 65 1.89 -16.31 2.30
C LEU A 65 3.36 -16.28 1.84
N ALA A 66 4.08 -17.40 1.97
CA ALA A 66 5.49 -17.49 1.58
C ALA A 66 5.75 -17.41 0.06
N GLU A 67 4.71 -17.59 -0.76
CA GLU A 67 4.76 -17.58 -2.23
C GLU A 67 4.27 -16.25 -2.82
N ARG A 68 3.78 -15.31 -1.99
CA ARG A 68 3.30 -13.98 -2.40
C ARG A 68 4.46 -13.03 -2.69
N ILE A 69 5.18 -13.29 -3.77
CA ILE A 69 6.33 -12.48 -4.20
C ILE A 69 5.94 -11.63 -5.40
N ALA A 70 6.13 -10.32 -5.30
CA ALA A 70 5.97 -9.37 -6.40
C ALA A 70 7.30 -8.68 -6.70
N THR A 71 7.63 -8.54 -7.98
CA THR A 71 8.86 -7.90 -8.44
C THR A 71 8.51 -6.61 -9.19
N PHE A 72 9.23 -5.54 -8.89
CA PHE A 72 9.12 -4.25 -9.55
C PHE A 72 10.47 -3.89 -10.16
N ASP A 73 10.46 -3.33 -11.36
CA ASP A 73 11.63 -2.60 -11.85
C ASP A 73 11.82 -1.31 -11.03
N ASN A 74 12.97 -0.67 -11.15
CA ASN A 74 13.31 0.53 -10.38
C ASN A 74 13.19 1.80 -11.22
N ASP A 75 14.07 1.96 -12.21
CA ASP A 75 14.10 3.11 -13.13
C ASP A 75 12.79 3.17 -13.95
N GLY A 76 12.15 4.33 -14.01
CA GLY A 76 10.88 4.53 -14.71
C GLY A 76 9.65 3.88 -14.05
N THR A 77 9.83 3.08 -13.00
CA THR A 77 8.74 2.38 -12.28
C THR A 77 8.57 2.89 -10.86
N LEU A 78 9.60 2.79 -10.01
CA LEU A 78 9.56 3.26 -8.63
C LEU A 78 10.05 4.71 -8.50
N TRP A 79 10.91 5.15 -9.42
CA TRP A 79 11.40 6.52 -9.48
C TRP A 79 11.62 6.99 -10.93
N SER A 80 11.84 8.29 -11.11
CA SER A 80 12.06 8.87 -12.43
C SER A 80 13.37 8.40 -13.05
N GLU A 81 13.36 8.16 -14.36
CA GLU A 81 14.56 7.91 -15.17
C GLU A 81 14.86 9.05 -16.15
N HIS A 82 14.13 10.16 -16.05
CA HIS A 82 14.30 11.31 -16.92
C HIS A 82 15.21 12.39 -16.31
N PRO A 83 16.08 13.03 -17.13
CA PRO A 83 16.31 12.77 -18.56
C PRO A 83 17.24 11.59 -18.83
N MET A 84 17.89 11.05 -17.80
CA MET A 84 18.73 9.86 -17.82
C MET A 84 18.66 9.18 -16.44
N TYR A 85 19.01 7.89 -16.37
CA TYR A 85 19.01 7.12 -15.13
C TYR A 85 19.94 7.71 -14.05
N PHE A 86 19.54 7.63 -12.78
CA PHE A 86 20.30 8.17 -11.65
C PHE A 86 21.73 7.62 -11.56
N GLN A 87 21.92 6.34 -11.92
CA GLN A 87 23.23 5.71 -11.92
C GLN A 87 24.20 6.38 -12.91
N LEU A 88 23.71 6.84 -14.06
CA LEU A 88 24.55 7.52 -15.04
C LEU A 88 25.00 8.90 -14.53
N PHE A 89 24.11 9.66 -13.89
CA PHE A 89 24.47 10.92 -13.22
C PHE A 89 25.55 10.69 -12.16
N PHE A 90 25.37 9.67 -11.33
CA PHE A 90 26.36 9.32 -10.32
C PHE A 90 27.72 8.96 -10.94
N VAL A 91 27.75 8.10 -11.96
CA VAL A 91 28.99 7.68 -12.62
C VAL A 91 29.72 8.88 -13.23
N MET A 92 28.99 9.77 -13.90
CA MET A 92 29.51 11.04 -14.42
C MET A 92 30.21 11.87 -13.33
N ASP A 93 29.56 12.07 -12.20
CA ASP A 93 30.13 12.83 -11.08
C ASP A 93 31.35 12.14 -10.46
N ARG A 94 31.32 10.81 -10.33
CA ARG A 94 32.46 10.03 -9.83
C ARG A 94 33.66 10.10 -10.77
N ILE A 95 33.44 10.02 -12.08
CA ILE A 95 34.52 10.14 -13.08
C ILE A 95 35.19 11.51 -12.95
N LYS A 96 34.42 12.60 -12.85
CA LYS A 96 35.00 13.96 -12.69
C LYS A 96 35.87 14.07 -11.44
N VAL A 97 35.44 13.50 -10.32
CA VAL A 97 36.20 13.53 -9.05
C VAL A 97 37.47 12.68 -9.13
N LEU A 98 37.40 11.52 -9.79
CA LEU A 98 38.48 10.53 -9.81
C LEU A 98 39.46 10.70 -10.98
N ALA A 99 39.07 11.37 -12.06
CA ALA A 99 39.89 11.55 -13.26
C ALA A 99 41.31 12.08 -12.98
N PRO A 100 41.54 13.04 -12.05
CA PRO A 100 42.91 13.48 -11.74
C PRO A 100 43.82 12.39 -11.17
N GLN A 101 43.23 11.35 -10.55
CA GLN A 101 43.95 10.20 -9.99
C GLN A 101 44.16 9.08 -11.00
N HIS A 102 43.49 9.16 -12.16
CA HIS A 102 43.46 8.13 -13.20
C HIS A 102 43.70 8.72 -14.61
N PRO A 103 44.91 9.27 -14.87
CA PRO A 103 45.22 9.90 -16.15
C PRO A 103 45.10 8.93 -17.35
N GLU A 104 45.26 7.62 -17.11
CA GLU A 104 45.11 6.59 -18.15
C GLU A 104 43.69 6.47 -18.71
N TRP A 105 42.68 7.05 -18.04
CA TRP A 105 41.30 7.03 -18.52
C TRP A 105 41.10 7.89 -19.78
N LEU A 106 41.96 8.89 -20.02
CA LEU A 106 41.91 9.73 -21.23
C LEU A 106 42.20 8.96 -22.51
N GLU A 107 42.90 7.82 -22.41
CA GLU A 107 43.20 6.94 -23.54
C GLU A 107 42.10 5.87 -23.76
N LYS A 108 41.19 5.69 -22.78
CA LYS A 108 40.09 4.74 -22.87
C LYS A 108 38.86 5.43 -23.44
N GLN A 109 38.58 5.19 -24.73
CA GLN A 109 37.44 5.77 -25.46
C GLN A 109 36.10 5.73 -24.70
N ARG A 110 35.82 4.65 -23.95
CA ARG A 110 34.59 4.49 -23.16
C ARG A 110 34.44 5.49 -22.01
N ILE A 111 35.54 5.98 -21.45
CA ILE A 111 35.54 6.96 -20.36
C ILE A 111 35.79 8.37 -20.94
N LYS A 112 36.55 8.49 -22.02
CA LYS A 112 36.81 9.76 -22.71
C LYS A 112 35.56 10.40 -23.32
N ALA A 113 34.61 9.58 -23.80
CA ALA A 113 33.37 10.06 -24.43
C ALA A 113 32.28 10.51 -23.43
N ILE A 114 32.56 10.35 -22.12
CA ILE A 114 31.71 10.70 -20.99
C ILE A 114 32.20 12.05 -20.43
#